data_AF-A0A7C5N550-F1
#
_entry.id   AF-A0A7C5N550-F1
#
_cell.length_a   1.000
_cell.length_b   1.000
_cell.length_c   1.000
_cell.angle_alpha   90.00
_cell.angle_beta   90.00
_cell.angle_gamma   90.00
#
_symmetry.space_group_name_H-M   'P 1'
#
loop_
_entity.id
_entity.type
_entity.pdbx_description
1 polymer ?
#
loop_
_entity_poly.entity_id
_entity_poly.type
_entity_poly.pdbx_seq_one_letter_code
_entity_poly.pdbx_strand_id
1 'polypeptide(L)'
;MSTRFEQLAPGVVVRGPLLPEPVEVITTIPMGESIKLVGKGLRTSQVYDPVLSPSQIEQLSVSPTEQPFDGDAVRFRLGVEAARLGLAYEYDPYFSLSIARVDPLPHQLEAVYEYFLALPRIRFLLADDPGAGKTIMAGLLLKELKVRGLVQRTLIVAPANLTFQWQREMKDKFREQFEVMRGEILRSQYGQNPWQEKSQVVTSVSWISRIADAKESLLRSRWDLVIVDEAHKMSAYSQDKKTLAFQLGEALSERTDHYLLMTATPHKGD
;
A
#
# COMPACT_ATOMS: atom_id res chain seq x y z
N MET A 1 22.99 -36.59 -25.39
CA MET A 1 21.60 -36.33 -24.95
C MET A 1 21.30 -36.79 -23.51
N SER A 2 22.21 -37.46 -22.78
CA SER A 2 21.92 -38.07 -21.47
C SER A 2 22.15 -37.20 -20.22
N THR A 3 22.66 -35.97 -20.34
CA THR A 3 23.36 -35.30 -19.22
C THR A 3 22.52 -34.35 -18.35
N ARG A 4 21.28 -33.98 -18.73
CA ARG A 4 20.41 -33.10 -17.90
C ARG A 4 19.24 -33.82 -17.21
N PHE A 5 18.82 -35.00 -17.67
CA PHE A 5 17.77 -35.77 -16.98
C PHE A 5 18.20 -36.16 -15.57
N GLU A 6 19.48 -36.49 -15.39
CA GLU A 6 20.08 -36.82 -14.10
C GLU A 6 20.14 -35.61 -13.14
N GLN A 7 20.07 -34.38 -13.66
CA GLN A 7 20.08 -33.17 -12.84
C GLN A 7 18.73 -32.89 -12.16
N LEU A 8 17.63 -33.51 -12.64
CA LEU A 8 16.30 -33.40 -12.04
C LEU A 8 16.05 -34.53 -11.01
N ALA A 9 17.01 -34.68 -10.10
CA ALA A 9 16.92 -35.64 -9.01
C ALA A 9 15.91 -35.18 -7.94
N PRO A 10 15.30 -36.10 -7.17
CA PRO A 10 14.50 -35.73 -6.01
C PRO A 10 15.25 -34.77 -5.06
N GLY A 11 14.56 -33.74 -4.57
CA GLY A 11 15.09 -32.71 -3.66
C GLY A 11 15.72 -31.50 -4.32
N VAL A 12 15.99 -31.51 -5.64
CA VAL A 12 16.49 -30.31 -6.34
C VAL A 12 15.36 -29.31 -6.58
N VAL A 13 15.69 -28.02 -6.53
CA VAL A 13 14.72 -26.96 -6.83
C VAL A 13 14.91 -26.49 -8.27
N VAL A 14 13.83 -26.48 -9.04
CA VAL A 14 13.83 -26.08 -10.45
C VAL A 14 13.07 -24.77 -10.62
N ARG A 15 13.59 -23.90 -11.49
CA ARG A 15 13.01 -22.60 -11.82
C ARG A 15 13.01 -22.40 -13.33
N GLY A 16 11.97 -21.79 -13.87
CA GLY A 16 11.91 -21.44 -15.29
C GLY A 16 10.56 -20.87 -15.69
N PRO A 17 10.42 -20.39 -16.93
CA PRO A 17 9.20 -19.74 -17.42
C PRO A 17 7.98 -20.67 -17.48
N LEU A 18 8.22 -21.99 -17.47
CA LEU A 18 7.19 -23.02 -17.51
C LEU A 18 6.59 -23.34 -16.13
N LEU A 19 7.18 -22.81 -15.06
CA LEU A 19 6.74 -23.03 -13.69
C LEU A 19 6.25 -21.70 -13.10
N PRO A 20 5.06 -21.67 -12.47
CA PRO A 20 4.53 -20.44 -11.87
C PRO A 20 5.34 -19.98 -10.65
N GLU A 21 6.12 -20.88 -10.05
CA GLU A 21 6.99 -20.61 -8.92
C GLU A 21 8.17 -21.60 -8.90
N PRO A 22 9.19 -21.42 -8.03
CA PRO A 22 10.20 -22.45 -7.81
C PRO A 22 9.58 -23.74 -7.26
N VAL A 23 9.90 -24.87 -7.90
CA VAL A 23 9.34 -26.20 -7.57
C VAL A 23 10.45 -27.13 -7.09
N GLU A 24 10.29 -27.72 -5.92
CA GLU A 24 11.13 -28.82 -5.42
C GLU A 24 10.69 -30.14 -6.08
N VAL A 25 11.61 -30.82 -6.75
CA VAL A 25 11.32 -32.10 -7.41
C VAL A 25 11.09 -33.17 -6.36
N ILE A 26 9.92 -33.81 -6.41
CA ILE A 26 9.63 -35.02 -5.61
C ILE A 26 10.09 -36.24 -6.41
N THR A 27 9.71 -36.33 -7.68
CA THR A 27 10.10 -37.41 -8.57
C THR A 27 9.98 -37.00 -10.03
N THR A 28 10.72 -37.68 -10.90
CA THR A 28 10.54 -37.59 -12.35
C THR A 28 10.15 -38.96 -12.90
N ILE A 29 9.24 -38.99 -13.87
CA ILE A 29 8.75 -40.21 -14.51
C ILE A 29 9.04 -40.09 -16.02
N PRO A 30 9.86 -40.98 -16.60
CA PRO A 30 10.16 -40.94 -18.03
C PRO A 30 8.91 -41.29 -18.87
N MET A 31 8.66 -40.49 -19.90
CA MET A 31 7.54 -40.64 -20.85
C MET A 31 8.07 -40.51 -22.30
N GLY A 32 8.78 -41.55 -22.77
CA GLY A 32 9.47 -41.52 -24.06
C GLY A 32 10.63 -40.52 -24.04
N GLU A 33 10.61 -39.53 -24.93
CA GLU A 33 11.60 -38.42 -24.93
C GLU A 33 11.26 -37.31 -23.93
N SER A 34 10.05 -37.30 -23.37
CA SER A 34 9.60 -36.33 -22.38
C SER A 34 9.70 -36.90 -20.97
N ILE A 35 9.63 -36.03 -19.95
CA ILE A 35 9.50 -36.44 -18.55
C ILE A 35 8.26 -35.82 -17.93
N LYS A 36 7.58 -36.56 -17.07
CA LYS A 36 6.65 -35.98 -16.12
C LYS A 36 7.41 -35.61 -14.85
N LEU A 37 7.51 -34.32 -14.55
CA LEU A 37 8.08 -33.83 -13.31
C LEU A 37 6.97 -33.71 -12.28
N VAL A 38 7.10 -34.36 -11.13
CA VAL A 38 6.20 -34.19 -9.99
C VAL A 38 6.99 -33.46 -8.91
N GLY A 39 6.49 -32.31 -8.47
CA GLY A 39 7.16 -31.50 -7.47
C GLY A 39 6.21 -30.63 -6.65
N LYS A 40 6.75 -30.01 -5.60
CA LYS A 40 6.01 -29.12 -4.69
C LYS A 40 6.50 -27.68 -4.84
N GLY A 41 5.57 -26.73 -5.00
CA GLY A 41 5.88 -25.31 -5.00
C GLY A 41 6.41 -24.84 -3.65
N LEU A 42 7.53 -24.11 -3.63
CA LEU A 42 8.16 -23.66 -2.39
C LEU A 42 7.38 -22.53 -1.68
N ARG A 43 6.53 -21.79 -2.39
CA ARG A 43 5.75 -20.67 -1.84
C ARG A 43 4.33 -21.11 -1.52
N THR A 44 3.67 -21.82 -2.42
CA THR A 44 2.26 -22.19 -2.24
C THR A 44 2.06 -23.56 -1.60
N SER A 45 3.11 -24.39 -1.53
CA SER A 45 3.02 -25.81 -1.21
C SER A 45 2.12 -26.64 -2.15
N GLN A 46 1.70 -26.08 -3.29
CA GLN A 46 0.91 -26.78 -4.30
C GLN A 46 1.75 -27.84 -5.02
N VAL A 47 1.14 -28.96 -5.37
CA VAL A 47 1.77 -29.99 -6.20
C VAL A 47 1.65 -29.61 -7.68
N TYR A 48 2.76 -29.68 -8.39
CA TYR A 48 2.86 -29.49 -9.83
C TYR A 48 3.30 -30.79 -10.49
N ASP A 49 2.64 -31.19 -11.57
CA ASP A 49 2.94 -32.43 -12.29
C ASP A 49 3.09 -32.28 -13.83
N PRO A 50 3.81 -31.26 -14.35
CA PRO A 50 3.90 -31.01 -15.79
C PRO A 50 4.65 -32.11 -16.54
N VAL A 51 4.24 -32.33 -17.79
CA VAL A 51 5.00 -33.11 -18.78
C VAL A 51 5.87 -32.15 -19.59
N LEU A 52 7.18 -32.38 -19.59
CA LEU A 52 8.18 -31.51 -20.17
C LEU A 52 8.93 -32.24 -21.30
N SER A 53 8.98 -31.60 -22.47
CA SER A 53 9.79 -32.04 -23.60
C SER A 53 11.29 -31.73 -23.38
N PRO A 54 12.21 -32.32 -24.17
CA PRO A 54 13.64 -32.00 -24.09
C PRO A 54 13.94 -30.50 -24.20
N SER A 55 13.28 -29.80 -25.12
CA SER A 55 13.46 -28.35 -25.32
C SER A 55 12.92 -27.51 -24.16
N GLN A 56 11.89 -27.99 -23.46
CA GLN A 56 11.34 -27.34 -22.27
C GLN A 56 12.27 -27.52 -21.06
N ILE A 57 12.89 -28.69 -20.92
CA ILE A 57 13.89 -28.95 -19.87
C ILE A 57 15.11 -28.03 -20.03
N GLU A 58 15.49 -27.69 -21.26
CA GLU A 58 16.61 -26.78 -21.52
C GLU A 58 16.39 -25.36 -20.97
N GLN A 59 15.13 -24.93 -20.88
CA GLN A 59 14.73 -23.62 -20.33
C GLN A 59 14.66 -23.60 -18.80
N LEU A 60 14.81 -24.76 -18.16
CA LEU A 60 14.82 -24.86 -16.71
C LEU A 60 16.23 -24.63 -16.16
N SER A 61 16.28 -23.90 -15.05
CA SER A 61 17.44 -23.73 -14.19
C SER A 61 17.29 -24.61 -12.96
N VAL A 62 18.25 -25.51 -12.76
CA VAL A 62 18.32 -26.40 -11.61
C VAL A 62 19.20 -25.75 -10.56
N SER A 63 18.73 -25.75 -9.31
CA SER A 63 19.53 -25.25 -8.19
C SER A 63 20.69 -26.22 -7.93
N PRO A 64 21.91 -25.74 -7.67
CA PRO A 64 23.05 -26.62 -7.37
C PRO A 64 22.80 -27.41 -6.07
N THR A 65 23.30 -28.64 -6.02
CA THR A 65 23.13 -29.59 -4.89
C THR A 65 23.77 -29.07 -3.61
N GLU A 66 24.86 -28.35 -3.73
CA GLU A 66 25.44 -27.54 -2.66
C GLU A 66 25.25 -26.07 -2.99
N GLN A 67 24.82 -25.27 -2.01
CA GLN A 67 24.76 -23.83 -2.21
C GLN A 67 26.20 -23.32 -2.35
N PRO A 68 26.57 -22.72 -3.50
CA PRO A 68 27.96 -22.40 -3.77
C PRO A 68 28.51 -21.28 -2.88
N PHE A 69 27.64 -20.54 -2.16
CA PHE A 69 27.98 -19.38 -1.34
C PHE A 69 28.93 -18.39 -2.05
N ASP A 70 28.91 -18.38 -3.39
CA ASP A 70 29.78 -17.62 -4.29
C ASP A 70 29.16 -16.27 -4.71
N GLY A 71 28.06 -15.89 -4.05
CA GLY A 71 27.41 -14.61 -4.26
C GLY A 71 28.35 -13.44 -3.95
N ASP A 72 28.13 -12.32 -4.63
CA ASP A 72 28.86 -11.09 -4.38
C ASP A 72 28.62 -10.60 -2.93
N ALA A 73 29.66 -10.70 -2.10
CA ALA A 73 29.61 -10.33 -0.68
C ALA A 73 29.25 -8.84 -0.48
N VAL A 74 29.62 -7.96 -1.41
CA VAL A 74 29.26 -6.53 -1.34
C VAL A 74 27.76 -6.37 -1.56
N ARG A 75 27.20 -7.04 -2.57
CA ARG A 75 25.75 -7.02 -2.82
C ARG A 75 24.96 -7.63 -1.67
N PHE A 76 25.45 -8.74 -1.11
CA PHE A 76 24.83 -9.36 0.06
C PHE A 76 24.80 -8.39 1.25
N ARG A 77 25.94 -7.79 1.59
CA ARG A 77 26.02 -6.79 2.68
C ARG A 77 25.10 -5.59 2.43
N LEU A 78 25.07 -5.07 1.20
CA LEU A 78 24.17 -3.97 0.84
C LEU A 78 22.69 -4.36 1.01
N GLY A 79 22.31 -5.59 0.63
CA GLY A 79 20.96 -6.11 0.84
C GLY A 79 20.60 -6.22 2.33
N VAL A 80 21.52 -6.71 3.15
CA VAL A 80 21.33 -6.82 4.61
C VAL A 80 21.20 -5.43 5.24
N GLU A 81 22.07 -4.48 4.90
CA GLU A 81 21.97 -3.11 5.42
C GLU A 81 20.69 -2.40 4.95
N ALA A 82 20.27 -2.60 3.70
CA ALA A 82 19.01 -2.06 3.21
C ALA A 82 17.81 -2.63 3.99
N ALA A 83 17.82 -3.93 4.29
CA ALA A 83 16.80 -4.56 5.13
C ALA A 83 16.82 -4.01 6.56
N ARG A 84 18.01 -3.87 7.16
CA ARG A 84 18.19 -3.29 8.50
C ARG A 84 17.65 -1.86 8.59
N LEU A 85 17.97 -1.02 7.61
CA LEU A 85 17.45 0.34 7.52
C LEU A 85 15.93 0.37 7.30
N GLY A 86 15.40 -0.57 6.51
CA GLY A 86 13.95 -0.73 6.34
C GLY A 86 13.22 -1.11 7.63
N LEU A 87 13.89 -1.76 8.58
CA LEU A 87 13.37 -2.15 9.89
C LEU A 87 13.77 -1.19 11.02
N ALA A 88 14.42 -0.06 10.71
CA ALA A 88 14.93 0.84 11.74
C ALA A 88 13.83 1.39 12.67
N TYR A 89 12.59 1.49 12.18
CA TYR A 89 11.43 1.90 12.98
C TYR A 89 11.10 0.96 14.14
N GLU A 90 11.51 -0.31 14.08
CA GLU A 90 11.31 -1.26 15.19
C GLU A 90 12.13 -0.88 16.43
N TYR A 91 13.24 -0.16 16.22
CA TYR A 91 14.20 0.19 17.27
C TYR A 91 14.18 1.67 17.64
N ASP A 92 13.56 2.52 16.81
CA ASP A 92 13.33 3.93 17.05
C ASP A 92 11.86 4.28 16.81
N PRO A 93 11.05 4.43 17.89
CA PRO A 93 9.64 4.79 17.79
C PRO A 93 9.39 6.13 17.11
N TYR A 94 10.40 7.00 16.99
CA TYR A 94 10.33 8.32 16.40
C TYR A 94 11.06 8.42 15.06
N PHE A 95 11.41 7.29 14.44
CA PHE A 95 12.19 7.24 13.21
C PHE A 95 11.61 8.13 12.11
N SER A 96 10.28 8.22 11.98
CA SER A 96 9.66 9.06 10.95
C SER A 96 9.89 10.57 11.13
N LEU A 97 10.21 11.04 12.35
CA LEU A 97 10.60 12.44 12.61
C LEU A 97 11.91 12.79 11.91
N SER A 98 12.86 11.86 11.86
CA SER A 98 14.18 12.08 11.24
C SER A 98 14.11 12.27 9.72
N ILE A 99 13.06 11.74 9.07
CA ILE A 99 12.87 11.80 7.61
C ILE A 99 11.84 12.85 7.18
N ALA A 100 11.00 13.30 8.10
CA ALA A 100 10.09 14.42 7.86
C ALA A 100 10.88 15.76 7.92
N ARG A 101 10.43 16.76 7.15
CA ARG A 101 11.00 18.12 7.14
C ARG A 101 10.12 19.07 7.96
N VAL A 102 9.82 18.66 9.18
CA VAL A 102 8.98 19.41 10.11
C VAL A 102 9.61 19.41 11.49
N ASP A 103 9.42 20.50 12.22
CA ASP A 103 9.72 20.61 13.64
C ASP A 103 8.38 20.56 14.40
N PRO A 104 7.87 19.35 14.73
CA PRO A 104 6.54 19.23 15.31
C PRO A 104 6.53 19.69 16.76
N LEU A 105 5.40 20.25 17.18
CA LEU A 105 5.19 20.68 18.56
C LEU A 105 4.97 19.46 19.47
N PRO A 106 5.29 19.54 20.78
CA PRO A 106 5.16 18.41 21.69
C PRO A 106 3.76 17.76 21.70
N HIS A 107 2.70 18.57 21.67
CA HIS A 107 1.32 18.04 21.64
C HIS A 107 1.01 17.28 20.33
N GLN A 108 1.65 17.64 19.23
CA GLN A 108 1.50 16.93 17.95
C GLN A 108 2.18 15.58 17.98
N LEU A 109 3.34 15.49 18.66
CA LEU A 109 4.03 14.24 18.89
C LEU A 109 3.20 13.34 19.80
N GLU A 110 2.72 13.87 20.92
CA GLU A 110 1.86 13.13 21.85
C GLU A 110 0.63 12.56 21.14
N ALA A 111 -0.11 13.41 20.40
CA ALA A 111 -1.29 13.00 19.62
C ALA A 111 -1.00 11.81 18.68
N VAL A 112 0.10 11.87 17.93
CA VAL A 112 0.43 10.84 16.94
C VAL A 112 0.97 9.58 17.61
N TYR A 113 2.01 9.70 18.43
CA TYR A 113 2.77 8.55 18.92
C TYR A 113 2.14 7.86 20.12
N GLU A 114 1.45 8.61 20.98
CA GLU A 114 0.85 8.04 22.19
C GLU A 114 -0.62 7.64 21.98
N TYR A 115 -1.38 8.42 21.20
CA TYR A 115 -2.81 8.15 21.00
C TYR A 115 -3.12 7.45 19.67
N PHE A 116 -2.67 7.99 18.52
CA PHE A 116 -3.06 7.40 17.24
C PHE A 116 -2.46 6.01 17.04
N LEU A 117 -1.14 5.89 17.22
CA LEU A 117 -0.42 4.64 16.97
C LEU A 117 -0.66 3.55 18.03
N ALA A 118 -1.30 3.88 19.15
CA ALA A 118 -1.73 2.89 20.13
C ALA A 118 -2.88 2.00 19.61
N LEU A 119 -3.61 2.45 18.58
CA LEU A 119 -4.70 1.68 18.00
C LEU A 119 -4.21 0.78 16.84
N PRO A 120 -4.62 -0.51 16.79
CA PRO A 120 -4.31 -1.38 15.65
C PRO A 120 -5.02 -0.91 14.37
N ARG A 121 -6.20 -0.30 14.50
CA ARG A 121 -6.93 0.38 13.43
C ARG A 121 -7.18 1.82 13.81
N ILE A 122 -6.39 2.72 13.23
CA ILE A 122 -6.49 4.16 13.46
C ILE A 122 -7.79 4.70 12.86
N ARG A 123 -8.80 4.90 13.71
CA ARG A 123 -10.05 5.54 13.35
C ARG A 123 -10.34 6.63 14.37
N PHE A 124 -10.02 7.88 14.01
CA PHE A 124 -10.02 9.02 14.93
C PHE A 124 -10.71 10.25 14.35
N LEU A 125 -11.28 11.06 15.23
CA LEU A 125 -11.74 12.41 14.95
C LEU A 125 -10.81 13.41 15.65
N LEU A 126 -10.09 14.20 14.87
CA LEU A 126 -9.20 15.27 15.34
C LEU A 126 -9.96 16.61 15.34
N ALA A 127 -10.43 16.98 16.52
CA ALA A 127 -11.31 18.13 16.75
C ALA A 127 -10.60 19.32 17.43
N ASP A 128 -9.30 19.51 17.21
CA ASP A 128 -8.56 20.65 17.79
C ASP A 128 -8.97 22.05 17.27
N ASP A 129 -8.40 23.08 17.88
CA ASP A 129 -8.58 24.46 17.45
C ASP A 129 -7.94 24.73 16.07
N PRO A 130 -8.49 25.71 15.31
CA PRO A 130 -7.85 26.22 14.11
C PRO A 130 -6.39 26.63 14.39
N GLY A 131 -5.47 26.16 13.55
CA GLY A 131 -4.03 26.46 13.70
C GLY A 131 -3.25 25.50 14.60
N ALA A 132 -3.89 24.52 15.26
CA ALA A 132 -3.21 23.50 16.08
C ALA A 132 -2.24 22.59 15.29
N GLY A 133 -2.26 22.68 13.95
CA GLY A 133 -1.38 21.93 13.06
C GLY A 133 -1.87 20.53 12.72
N LYS A 134 -3.19 20.34 12.56
CA LYS A 134 -3.82 19.06 12.16
C LYS A 134 -3.17 18.45 10.92
N THR A 135 -2.85 19.27 9.91
CA THR A 135 -2.16 18.83 8.70
C THR A 135 -0.77 18.25 8.99
N ILE A 136 -0.05 18.79 9.99
CA ILE A 136 1.23 18.24 10.44
C ILE A 136 1.00 16.88 11.08
N MET A 137 0.04 16.77 12.01
CA MET A 137 -0.29 15.50 12.68
C MET A 137 -0.71 14.42 11.68
N ALA A 138 -1.55 14.77 10.70
CA ALA A 138 -1.97 13.86 9.63
C ALA A 138 -0.78 13.41 8.76
N GLY A 139 0.14 14.31 8.43
CA GLY A 139 1.35 13.99 7.67
C GLY A 139 2.32 13.10 8.45
N LEU A 140 2.50 13.36 9.76
CA LEU A 140 3.29 12.51 10.65
C LEU A 140 2.71 11.11 10.73
N LEU A 141 1.40 11.00 10.96
CA LEU A 141 0.68 9.73 10.97
C LEU A 141 0.88 8.96 9.66
N LEU A 142 0.70 9.63 8.52
CA LEU A 142 0.91 9.03 7.20
C LEU A 142 2.35 8.49 7.06
N LYS A 143 3.36 9.28 7.40
CA LYS A 143 4.77 8.85 7.28
C LYS A 143 5.07 7.65 8.15
N GLU A 144 4.60 7.68 9.38
CA GLU A 144 4.81 6.60 10.33
C GLU A 144 4.17 5.29 9.83
N LEU A 145 2.93 5.35 9.34
CA LEU A 145 2.26 4.18 8.78
C LEU A 145 2.95 3.65 7.52
N LYS A 146 3.48 4.53 6.65
CA LYS A 146 4.22 4.09 5.46
C LYS A 146 5.55 3.43 5.82
N VAL A 147 6.27 3.99 6.79
CA VAL A 147 7.54 3.43 7.29
C VAL A 147 7.32 2.04 7.87
N ARG A 148 6.23 1.84 8.63
CA ARG A 148 5.82 0.52 9.17
C ARG A 148 5.27 -0.45 8.12
N GLY A 149 5.14 -0.02 6.86
CA GLY A 149 4.56 -0.82 5.78
C GLY A 149 3.05 -1.07 5.91
N LEU A 150 2.36 -0.32 6.78
CA LEU A 150 0.93 -0.47 7.07
C LEU A 150 0.03 0.22 6.03
N VAL A 151 0.54 1.26 5.37
CA VAL A 151 -0.19 1.97 4.31
C VAL A 151 0.68 2.16 3.08
N GLN A 152 0.08 1.92 1.92
CA GLN A 152 0.64 2.25 0.61
C GLN A 152 -0.29 3.19 -0.15
N ARG A 153 -1.60 2.96 -0.01
CA ARG A 153 -2.66 3.67 -0.71
C ARG A 153 -3.36 4.65 0.23
N THR A 154 -3.22 5.94 -0.04
CA THR A 154 -3.81 7.02 0.78
C THR A 154 -4.71 7.93 -0.04
N LEU A 155 -5.92 8.15 0.45
CA LEU A 155 -6.85 9.13 -0.08
C LEU A 155 -7.02 10.28 0.91
N ILE A 156 -6.87 11.51 0.43
CA ILE A 156 -7.21 12.73 1.16
C ILE A 156 -8.43 13.34 0.51
N VAL A 157 -9.49 13.53 1.29
CA VAL A 157 -10.71 14.22 0.86
C VAL A 157 -10.77 15.55 1.59
N ALA A 158 -10.68 16.65 0.86
CA ALA A 158 -10.60 17.99 1.43
C ALA A 158 -11.58 18.94 0.74
N PRO A 159 -11.81 20.15 1.28
CA PRO A 159 -12.44 21.23 0.52
C PRO A 159 -11.66 21.55 -0.77
N ALA A 160 -12.38 21.93 -1.84
CA ALA A 160 -11.79 22.20 -3.15
C ALA A 160 -10.63 23.22 -3.11
N ASN A 161 -10.75 24.25 -2.26
CA ASN A 161 -9.73 25.29 -2.09
C ASN A 161 -8.49 24.81 -1.32
N LEU A 162 -8.57 23.70 -0.58
CA LEU A 162 -7.46 23.15 0.20
C LEU A 162 -6.72 22.00 -0.50
N THR A 163 -7.25 21.45 -1.61
CA THR A 163 -6.63 20.27 -2.26
C THR A 163 -5.19 20.52 -2.70
N PHE A 164 -4.89 21.72 -3.23
CA PHE A 164 -3.54 22.09 -3.65
C PHE A 164 -2.62 22.40 -2.46
N GLN A 165 -3.19 22.95 -1.39
CA GLN A 165 -2.44 23.15 -0.15
C GLN A 165 -2.01 21.80 0.43
N TRP A 166 -2.92 20.84 0.51
CA TRP A 166 -2.61 19.45 0.91
C TRP A 166 -1.51 18.85 0.06
N GLN A 167 -1.63 18.90 -1.27
CA GLN A 167 -0.59 18.40 -2.17
C GLN A 167 0.78 19.04 -1.89
N ARG A 168 0.81 20.37 -1.74
CA ARG A 168 2.04 21.12 -1.47
C ARG A 168 2.64 20.74 -0.11
N GLU A 169 1.84 20.76 0.95
CA GLU A 169 2.32 20.43 2.29
C GLU A 169 2.83 19.00 2.38
N MET A 170 2.11 18.02 1.82
CA MET A 170 2.58 16.62 1.77
C MET A 170 3.90 16.49 1.01
N LYS A 171 4.06 17.20 -0.11
CA LYS A 171 5.31 17.19 -0.88
C LYS A 171 6.46 17.86 -0.12
N ASP A 172 6.27 19.07 0.35
CA ASP A 172 7.35 19.91 0.86
C ASP A 172 7.80 19.47 2.26
N LYS A 173 6.85 19.11 3.12
CA LYS A 173 7.09 18.74 4.53
C LYS A 173 7.35 17.25 4.71
N PHE A 174 6.72 16.39 3.90
CA PHE A 174 6.72 14.93 4.12
C PHE A 174 7.32 14.13 2.95
N ARG A 175 7.68 14.80 1.85
CA ARG A 175 8.18 14.18 0.60
C ARG A 175 7.20 13.16 0.01
N GLU A 176 5.90 13.40 0.20
CA GLU A 176 4.82 12.56 -0.31
C GLU A 176 4.21 13.17 -1.57
N GLN A 177 4.12 12.37 -2.64
CA GLN A 177 3.67 12.84 -3.95
C GLN A 177 2.21 12.50 -4.17
N PHE A 178 1.33 13.40 -3.75
CA PHE A 178 -0.09 13.28 -4.00
C PHE A 178 -0.50 13.84 -5.36
N GLU A 179 -1.41 13.15 -6.05
CA GLU A 179 -2.05 13.63 -7.26
C GLU A 179 -3.43 14.23 -6.94
N VAL A 180 -3.69 15.44 -7.45
CA VAL A 180 -4.98 16.10 -7.23
C VAL A 180 -5.96 15.62 -8.30
N MET A 181 -6.91 14.77 -7.89
CA MET A 181 -7.91 14.18 -8.78
C MET A 181 -9.07 15.13 -9.06
N ARG A 182 -9.35 15.32 -10.36
CA ARG A 182 -10.38 16.22 -10.92
C ARG A 182 -11.07 15.61 -12.13
N GLY A 183 -12.13 16.26 -12.60
CA GLY A 183 -12.94 15.80 -13.74
C GLY A 183 -12.15 15.56 -15.03
N GLU A 184 -11.16 16.40 -15.34
CA GLU A 184 -10.34 16.26 -16.54
C GLU A 184 -9.52 14.97 -16.53
N ILE A 185 -8.89 14.66 -15.38
CA ILE A 185 -8.06 13.46 -15.22
C ILE A 185 -8.93 12.20 -15.38
N LEU A 186 -10.10 12.17 -14.74
CA LEU A 186 -11.05 11.06 -14.87
C LEU A 186 -11.49 10.80 -16.31
N ARG A 187 -11.64 11.84 -17.13
CA ARG A 187 -12.10 11.73 -18.52
C ARG A 187 -10.98 11.38 -19.49
N SER A 188 -9.74 11.70 -19.14
CA SER A 188 -8.56 11.46 -20.00
C SER A 188 -8.11 9.99 -20.06
N GLN A 189 -8.47 9.18 -19.07
CA GLN A 189 -8.09 7.77 -19.00
C GLN A 189 -9.24 6.87 -19.47
N TYR A 190 -9.27 6.57 -20.77
CA TYR A 190 -10.25 5.64 -21.34
C TYR A 190 -9.97 4.21 -20.88
N GLY A 191 -10.96 3.58 -20.24
CA GLY A 191 -10.94 2.15 -19.90
C GLY A 191 -10.15 1.77 -18.65
N GLN A 192 -9.50 2.71 -17.97
CA GLN A 192 -8.79 2.47 -16.71
C GLN A 192 -9.40 3.31 -15.58
N ASN A 193 -9.39 2.77 -14.36
CA ASN A 193 -9.84 3.49 -13.19
C ASN A 193 -8.65 4.25 -12.57
N PRO A 194 -8.54 5.59 -12.73
CA PRO A 194 -7.40 6.35 -12.22
C PRO A 194 -7.23 6.23 -10.70
N TRP A 195 -8.33 5.98 -9.97
CA TRP A 195 -8.29 5.78 -8.54
C TRP A 195 -7.54 4.49 -8.17
N GLN A 196 -7.46 3.50 -9.05
CA GLN A 196 -6.74 2.24 -8.82
C GLN A 196 -5.26 2.37 -9.20
N GLU A 197 -4.93 3.14 -10.23
CA GLU A 197 -3.54 3.34 -10.67
C GLU A 197 -2.71 4.17 -9.68
N LYS A 198 -3.33 5.21 -9.09
CA LYS A 198 -2.63 6.15 -8.22
C LYS A 198 -2.72 5.70 -6.77
N SER A 199 -1.56 5.61 -6.12
CA SER A 199 -1.48 5.20 -4.71
C SER A 199 -1.70 6.37 -3.74
N GLN A 200 -1.49 7.62 -4.15
CA GLN A 200 -1.65 8.78 -3.27
C GLN A 200 -2.46 9.86 -3.96
N VAL A 201 -3.68 10.09 -3.49
CA VAL A 201 -4.65 10.96 -4.15
C VAL A 201 -5.24 11.98 -3.19
N VAL A 202 -5.34 13.23 -3.64
CA VAL A 202 -6.15 14.28 -2.98
C VAL A 202 -7.33 14.59 -3.88
N THR A 203 -8.54 14.66 -3.32
CA THR A 203 -9.72 15.08 -4.08
C THR A 203 -10.65 15.99 -3.28
N SER A 204 -11.54 16.68 -3.99
CA SER A 204 -12.50 17.60 -3.39
C SER A 204 -13.79 16.88 -2.98
N VAL A 205 -14.20 17.06 -1.72
CA VAL A 205 -15.49 16.56 -1.21
C VAL A 205 -16.68 17.07 -2.03
N SER A 206 -16.68 18.34 -2.44
CA SER A 206 -17.81 18.96 -3.14
C SER A 206 -17.96 18.45 -4.57
N TRP A 207 -16.86 18.04 -5.19
CA TRP A 207 -16.87 17.49 -6.54
C TRP A 207 -17.22 16.00 -6.51
N ILE A 208 -16.50 15.21 -5.71
CA ILE A 208 -16.66 13.76 -5.69
C ILE A 208 -18.03 13.33 -5.15
N SER A 209 -18.65 14.11 -4.25
CA SER A 209 -20.00 13.80 -3.75
C SER A 209 -21.12 14.07 -4.78
N ARG A 210 -20.89 14.96 -5.76
CA ARG A 210 -21.91 15.40 -6.73
C ARG A 210 -21.84 14.68 -8.07
N ILE A 211 -20.65 14.28 -8.51
CA ILE A 211 -20.46 13.59 -9.79
C ILE A 211 -20.59 12.09 -9.56
N ALA A 212 -21.74 11.51 -9.93
CA ALA A 212 -22.05 10.10 -9.71
C ALA A 212 -20.97 9.15 -10.26
N ASP A 213 -20.58 9.30 -11.53
CA ASP A 213 -19.55 8.45 -12.16
C ASP A 213 -18.21 8.51 -11.41
N ALA A 214 -17.83 9.70 -10.93
CA ALA A 214 -16.60 9.88 -10.17
C ALA A 214 -16.68 9.17 -8.80
N LYS A 215 -17.81 9.33 -8.10
CA LYS A 215 -18.09 8.67 -6.82
C LYS A 215 -18.06 7.16 -6.97
N GLU A 216 -18.80 6.62 -7.94
CA GLU A 216 -18.87 5.18 -8.19
C GLU A 216 -17.50 4.60 -8.55
N SER A 217 -16.75 5.28 -9.42
CA SER A 217 -15.40 4.88 -9.78
C SER A 217 -14.45 4.87 -8.57
N LEU A 218 -14.55 5.88 -7.69
CA LEU A 218 -13.79 5.93 -6.44
C LEU A 218 -14.13 4.77 -5.49
N LEU A 219 -15.42 4.46 -5.33
CA LEU A 219 -15.89 3.42 -4.41
C LEU A 219 -15.56 1.99 -4.89
N ARG A 220 -15.16 1.82 -6.16
CA ARG A 220 -14.57 0.58 -6.70
C ARG A 220 -13.10 0.40 -6.31
N SER A 221 -12.49 1.38 -5.64
CA SER A 221 -11.11 1.32 -5.16
C SER A 221 -11.06 1.11 -3.65
N ARG A 222 -9.97 0.50 -3.18
CA ARG A 222 -9.65 0.38 -1.75
C ARG A 222 -8.49 1.28 -1.39
N TRP A 223 -8.51 1.74 -0.14
CA TRP A 223 -7.53 2.65 0.43
C TRP A 223 -7.14 2.14 1.81
N ASP A 224 -5.85 2.14 2.12
CA ASP A 224 -5.35 1.71 3.42
C ASP A 224 -5.63 2.80 4.47
N LEU A 225 -5.50 4.06 4.05
CA LEU A 225 -5.82 5.25 4.84
C LEU A 225 -6.67 6.23 4.05
N VAL A 226 -7.79 6.65 4.64
CA VAL A 226 -8.55 7.82 4.19
C VAL A 226 -8.46 8.93 5.23
N ILE A 227 -8.08 10.13 4.79
CA ILE A 227 -8.03 11.34 5.59
C ILE A 227 -9.12 12.28 5.07
N VAL A 228 -10.00 12.75 5.95
CA VAL A 228 -11.03 13.74 5.62
C VAL A 228 -10.72 15.02 6.36
N ASP A 229 -10.48 16.09 5.60
CA ASP A 229 -10.31 17.43 6.12
C ASP A 229 -11.63 18.20 6.08
N GLU A 230 -11.84 19.07 7.08
CA GLU A 230 -13.11 19.74 7.36
C GLU A 230 -14.31 18.79 7.36
N ALA A 231 -14.21 17.72 8.16
CA ALA A 231 -15.18 16.64 8.26
C ALA A 231 -16.60 17.12 8.60
N HIS A 232 -16.77 18.30 9.23
CA HIS A 232 -18.07 18.92 9.43
C HIS A 232 -18.84 19.15 8.11
N LYS A 233 -18.16 19.25 6.95
CA LYS A 233 -18.79 19.35 5.62
C LYS A 233 -19.39 18.02 5.13
N MET A 234 -19.05 16.92 5.79
CA MET A 234 -19.66 15.60 5.57
C MET A 234 -20.74 15.28 6.61
N SER A 235 -21.30 16.26 7.30
CA SER A 235 -22.37 16.06 8.29
C SER A 235 -23.75 15.84 7.65
N ALA A 236 -24.66 15.28 8.45
CA ALA A 236 -26.08 15.14 8.13
C ALA A 236 -26.91 15.90 9.18
N TYR A 237 -28.01 16.54 8.74
CA TYR A 237 -28.92 17.27 9.63
C TYR A 237 -29.80 16.35 10.48
N SER A 238 -30.11 15.14 9.97
CA SER A 238 -30.81 14.09 10.72
C SER A 238 -30.47 12.72 10.13
N GLN A 239 -30.73 11.64 10.89
CA GLN A 239 -30.52 10.26 10.41
C GLN A 239 -31.31 9.95 9.13
N ASP A 240 -32.50 10.54 8.97
CA ASP A 240 -33.38 10.32 7.82
C ASP A 240 -33.04 11.18 6.59
N LYS A 241 -32.18 12.20 6.76
CA LYS A 241 -31.79 13.14 5.67
C LYS A 241 -30.28 13.24 5.56
N LYS A 242 -29.69 12.17 5.04
CA LYS A 242 -28.25 12.11 4.74
C LYS A 242 -27.88 12.95 3.52
N THR A 243 -26.90 13.83 3.66
CA THR A 243 -26.34 14.59 2.54
C THR A 243 -25.50 13.68 1.63
N LEU A 244 -25.28 14.07 0.37
CA LEU A 244 -24.41 13.31 -0.54
C LEU A 244 -22.97 13.17 0.00
N ALA A 245 -22.49 14.18 0.72
CA ALA A 245 -21.18 14.18 1.35
C ALA A 245 -21.13 13.23 2.56
N PHE A 246 -22.19 13.18 3.37
CA PHE A 246 -22.30 12.21 4.47
C PHE A 246 -22.31 10.78 3.94
N GLN A 247 -23.12 10.49 2.90
CA GLN A 247 -23.17 9.17 2.26
C GLN A 247 -21.81 8.76 1.67
N LEU A 248 -21.05 9.71 1.13
CA LEU A 248 -19.68 9.46 0.68
C LEU A 248 -18.78 9.08 1.85
N GLY A 249 -18.85 9.82 2.96
CA GLY A 249 -18.08 9.53 4.18
C GLY A 249 -18.36 8.13 4.72
N GLU A 250 -19.64 7.75 4.85
CA GLU A 250 -20.05 6.40 5.26
C GLU A 250 -19.44 5.33 4.34
N ALA A 251 -19.64 5.48 3.02
CA ALA A 251 -19.15 4.52 2.05
C ALA A 251 -17.62 4.38 2.03
N LEU A 252 -16.87 5.47 2.27
CA LEU A 252 -15.42 5.44 2.41
C LEU A 252 -15.00 4.77 3.73
N SER A 253 -15.72 5.02 4.82
CA SER A 253 -15.42 4.47 6.14
C SER A 253 -15.47 2.94 6.18
N GLU A 254 -16.32 2.33 5.34
CA GLU A 254 -16.45 0.87 5.19
C GLU A 254 -15.38 0.24 4.28
N ARG A 255 -14.64 1.07 3.52
CA ARG A 255 -13.71 0.65 2.46
C ARG A 255 -12.25 0.94 2.78
N THR A 256 -11.96 1.26 4.02
CA THR A 256 -10.62 1.58 4.51
C THR A 256 -10.37 1.03 5.90
N ASP A 257 -9.13 0.61 6.16
CA ASP A 257 -8.71 0.13 7.47
C ASP A 257 -8.49 1.30 8.44
N HIS A 258 -7.84 2.36 7.95
CA HIS A 258 -7.55 3.57 8.72
C HIS A 258 -8.37 4.76 8.23
N TYR A 259 -9.02 5.47 9.16
CA TYR A 259 -9.90 6.59 8.84
C TYR A 259 -9.68 7.77 9.80
N LEU A 260 -9.03 8.82 9.30
CA LEU A 260 -8.77 10.03 10.06
C LEU A 260 -9.73 11.13 9.61
N LEU A 261 -10.62 11.54 10.50
CA LEU A 261 -11.49 12.71 10.31
C LEU A 261 -10.84 13.90 11.02
N MET A 262 -10.79 15.06 10.38
CA MET A 262 -10.28 16.30 10.97
C MET A 262 -11.31 17.39 10.78
N THR A 263 -11.59 18.13 11.84
CA THR A 263 -12.49 19.30 11.78
C THR A 263 -12.06 20.31 12.83
N ALA A 264 -12.18 21.60 12.56
CA ALA A 264 -12.11 22.57 13.64
C ALA A 264 -13.26 22.32 14.65
N THR A 265 -12.99 22.57 15.93
CA THR A 265 -14.04 22.81 16.93
C THR A 265 -14.95 23.93 16.43
N PRO A 266 -16.26 23.71 16.29
CA PRO A 266 -17.15 24.78 15.87
C PRO A 266 -17.10 25.90 16.91
N HIS A 267 -16.81 27.13 16.48
CA HIS A 267 -16.70 28.30 17.35
C HIS A 267 -18.05 28.76 17.94
N LYS A 268 -19.16 28.09 17.60
CA LYS A 268 -20.47 28.26 18.24
C LYS A 268 -21.14 26.90 18.28
N GLY A 269 -21.57 26.50 19.48
CA GLY A 269 -22.45 25.35 19.64
C GLY A 269 -23.79 25.65 18.96
N ASP A 270 -24.07 24.89 17.91
CA ASP A 270 -25.38 24.55 17.37
C ASP A 270 -25.27 23.13 16.78
#